data_AF-A0A3P6QWJ3-F1
#
_entry.id   AF-A0A3P6QWJ3-F1
#
_cell.length_a   1.000
_cell.length_b   1.000
_cell.length_c   1.000
_cell.angle_alpha   90.00
_cell.angle_beta   90.00
_cell.angle_gamma   90.00
#
_symmetry.space_group_name_H-M   'P 1'
#
loop_
_entity.id
_entity.type
_entity.pdbx_description
1 polymer ?
#
loop_
_entity_poly.entity_id
_entity_poly.type
_entity_poly.pdbx_seq_one_letter_code
_entity_poly.pdbx_strand_id
1 'polypeptide(L)'
;MSDDGAPPEPVLEVPPPAEIKILETAEDIQHRRQEVLGHYAQFKEHAKSKRDRLEEARQYQYFKRDADELEIWILEKLQTAQEESFKDPTNLQVRIIHFLVQWPRVDIEFPGRSRRDRGEYEVNAVY
;
A
#
# COMPACT_ATOMS: atom_id res chain seq x y z
N MET A 1 39.11 5.68 -15.89
CA MET A 1 38.48 4.40 -15.52
C MET A 1 37.05 4.69 -15.11
N SER A 2 36.12 4.55 -16.06
CA SER A 2 34.69 4.45 -15.76
C SER A 2 34.32 3.01 -16.06
N ASP A 3 34.25 2.21 -15.00
CA ASP A 3 33.67 0.88 -15.04
C ASP A 3 32.15 1.08 -14.90
N ASP A 4 31.53 1.53 -15.99
CA ASP A 4 30.08 1.59 -16.09
C ASP A 4 29.60 0.15 -16.22
N GLY A 5 29.32 -0.46 -15.06
CA GLY A 5 28.68 -1.75 -14.93
C GLY A 5 27.33 -1.74 -15.64
N ALA A 6 27.36 -2.07 -16.93
CA ALA A 6 26.18 -2.33 -17.72
C ALA A 6 25.29 -3.33 -16.96
N PRO A 7 23.97 -3.13 -16.92
CA PRO A 7 23.07 -4.13 -16.36
C PRO A 7 23.34 -5.45 -17.07
N PRO A 8 23.51 -6.57 -16.34
CA PRO A 8 23.67 -7.87 -16.98
C PRO A 8 22.49 -8.03 -17.93
N GLU A 9 22.80 -8.25 -19.22
CA GLU A 9 21.78 -8.46 -20.24
C GLU A 9 20.79 -9.51 -19.72
N PRO A 10 19.47 -9.32 -19.91
CA PRO A 10 18.51 -10.34 -19.57
C PRO A 10 18.79 -11.54 -20.47
N VAL A 11 19.54 -12.51 -19.94
CA VAL A 11 19.82 -13.79 -20.59
C VAL A 11 18.50 -14.53 -20.68
N LEU A 12 17.72 -14.21 -21.71
CA LEU A 12 16.61 -15.01 -22.21
C LEU A 12 17.21 -16.20 -22.98
N GLU A 13 18.08 -16.96 -22.34
CA GLU A 13 18.33 -18.33 -22.77
C GLU A 13 17.04 -19.09 -22.46
N VAL A 14 16.11 -19.03 -23.42
CA VAL A 14 15.00 -19.97 -23.47
C VAL A 14 15.67 -21.35 -23.46
N PRO A 15 15.48 -22.16 -22.40
CA PRO A 15 16.08 -23.48 -22.34
C PRO A 15 15.70 -24.22 -23.63
N PRO A 16 16.64 -24.96 -24.24
CA PRO A 16 16.39 -25.66 -25.50
C PRO A 16 15.08 -26.45 -25.39
N PRO A 17 14.24 -26.44 -26.44
CA PRO A 17 12.90 -27.02 -26.39
C PRO A 17 13.02 -28.45 -25.87
N ALA A 18 12.47 -28.68 -24.68
CA ALA A 18 12.52 -29.98 -24.03
C ALA A 18 11.96 -31.02 -25.01
N GLU A 19 12.79 -32.00 -25.37
CA GLU A 19 12.44 -33.09 -26.25
C GLU A 19 11.12 -33.71 -25.77
N ILE A 20 10.08 -33.69 -26.62
CA ILE A 20 8.75 -34.19 -26.25
C ILE A 20 8.88 -35.71 -26.13
N LYS A 21 9.17 -36.19 -24.92
CA LYS A 21 9.18 -37.62 -24.60
C LYS A 21 7.78 -38.18 -24.79
N ILE A 22 7.65 -39.08 -25.76
CA ILE A 22 6.43 -39.86 -25.98
C ILE A 22 6.30 -40.81 -24.79
N LEU A 23 5.20 -40.69 -24.04
CA LEU A 23 4.94 -41.50 -22.85
C LEU A 23 4.32 -42.82 -23.30
N GLU A 24 5.10 -43.90 -23.28
CA GLU A 24 4.67 -45.19 -23.83
C GLU A 24 4.20 -46.17 -22.75
N THR A 25 4.80 -46.10 -21.55
CA THR A 25 4.45 -46.99 -20.44
C THR A 25 3.63 -46.30 -19.35
N ALA A 26 2.90 -47.08 -18.55
CA ALA A 26 2.16 -46.56 -17.41
C ALA A 26 3.08 -45.86 -16.37
N GLU A 27 4.34 -46.31 -16.28
CA GLU A 27 5.36 -45.75 -15.41
C GLU A 27 5.83 -44.37 -15.90
N ASP A 28 6.00 -44.18 -17.21
CA ASP A 28 6.35 -42.88 -17.81
C ASP A 28 5.27 -41.85 -17.56
N ILE A 29 4.00 -42.25 -17.71
CA ILE A 29 2.84 -41.38 -17.46
C ILE A 29 2.79 -40.99 -15.97
N GLN A 30 3.05 -41.92 -15.07
CA GLN A 30 3.05 -41.66 -13.63
C GLN A 30 4.21 -40.75 -13.22
N HIS A 31 5.40 -40.96 -13.77
CA HIS A 31 6.56 -40.10 -13.54
C HIS A 31 6.29 -38.67 -14.03
N ARG A 32 5.78 -38.51 -15.26
CA ARG A 32 5.44 -37.20 -15.81
C ARG A 32 4.38 -36.48 -14.98
N ARG A 33 3.37 -37.21 -14.49
CA ARG A 33 2.36 -36.68 -13.58
C ARG A 33 2.98 -36.17 -12.29
N GLN A 34 3.88 -36.92 -11.67
CA GLN A 34 4.57 -36.49 -10.44
C GLN A 34 5.41 -35.23 -10.67
N GLU A 35 6.12 -35.15 -11.78
CA GLU A 35 6.90 -33.97 -12.16
C GLU A 35 6.01 -32.73 -12.32
N VAL A 36 4.90 -32.86 -13.05
CA VAL A 36 3.93 -31.77 -13.24
C VAL A 36 3.33 -31.32 -11.91
N LEU A 37 2.97 -32.25 -11.03
CA LEU A 37 2.46 -31.92 -9.70
C LEU A 37 3.53 -31.24 -8.83
N GLY A 38 4.78 -31.66 -8.93
CA GLY A 38 5.93 -31.04 -8.25
C GLY A 38 6.16 -29.60 -8.73
N HIS A 39 6.22 -29.37 -10.04
CA HIS A 39 6.35 -28.04 -10.62
C HIS A 39 5.16 -27.14 -10.26
N TYR A 40 3.94 -27.69 -10.28
CA TYR A 40 2.75 -26.94 -9.87
C TYR A 40 2.81 -26.54 -8.39
N ALA A 41 3.27 -27.43 -7.51
CA ALA A 41 3.44 -27.11 -6.10
C ALA A 41 4.47 -26.00 -5.87
N GLN A 42 5.63 -26.07 -6.55
CA GLN A 42 6.65 -25.02 -6.50
C GLN A 42 6.13 -23.69 -7.03
N PHE A 43 5.46 -23.70 -8.18
CA PHE A 43 4.84 -22.51 -8.75
C PHE A 43 3.84 -21.86 -7.78
N LYS A 44 2.99 -22.68 -7.14
CA LYS A 44 2.02 -22.21 -6.14
C LYS A 44 2.70 -21.56 -4.95
N GLU A 45 3.81 -22.12 -4.47
CA GLU A 45 4.58 -21.55 -3.37
C GLU A 45 5.23 -20.21 -3.76
N HIS A 46 5.83 -20.14 -4.96
CA HIS A 46 6.37 -18.88 -5.48
C HIS A 46 5.30 -17.80 -5.65
N ALA A 47 4.13 -18.17 -6.18
CA ALA A 47 3.00 -17.25 -6.32
C ALA A 47 2.51 -16.73 -4.97
N LYS A 48 2.43 -17.61 -3.97
CA LYS A 48 2.09 -17.25 -2.58
C LYS A 48 3.12 -16.29 -1.99
N SER A 49 4.40 -16.63 -2.06
CA SER A 49 5.48 -15.76 -1.55
C SER A 49 5.47 -14.38 -2.22
N LYS A 50 5.25 -14.32 -3.54
CA LYS A 50 5.13 -13.05 -4.27
C LYS A 50 3.94 -12.23 -3.80
N ARG A 51 2.78 -12.86 -3.60
CA ARG A 51 1.59 -12.20 -3.07
C ARG A 51 1.85 -11.63 -1.67
N ASP A 52 2.41 -12.44 -0.78
CA ASP A 52 2.64 -12.05 0.61
C ASP A 52 3.61 -10.85 0.68
N ARG A 53 4.69 -10.84 -0.13
CA ARG A 53 5.60 -9.68 -0.26
C ARG A 53 4.90 -8.42 -0.78
N LEU A 54 3.97 -8.55 -1.73
CA LEU A 54 3.22 -7.41 -2.25
C LEU A 54 2.25 -6.85 -1.22
N GLU A 55 1.64 -7.72 -0.40
CA GLU A 55 0.76 -7.31 0.69
C GLU A 55 1.54 -6.59 1.79
N GLU A 56 2.71 -7.10 2.18
CA GLU A 56 3.62 -6.43 3.11
C GLU A 56 4.07 -5.06 2.59
N ALA A 57 4.49 -4.98 1.33
CA ALA A 57 4.87 -3.72 0.70
C ALA A 57 3.71 -2.72 0.70
N ARG A 58 2.49 -3.18 0.40
CA ARG A 58 1.29 -2.34 0.44
C ARG A 58 1.02 -1.81 1.85
N GLN A 59 1.06 -2.67 2.85
CA GLN A 59 0.83 -2.28 4.25
C GLN A 59 1.89 -1.27 4.72
N TYR A 60 3.15 -1.49 4.36
CA TYR A 60 4.23 -0.56 4.66
C TYR A 60 3.99 0.82 4.04
N GLN A 61 3.55 0.90 2.78
CA GLN A 61 3.26 2.18 2.14
C GLN A 61 2.11 2.92 2.81
N TYR A 62 1.06 2.21 3.25
CA TYR A 62 -0.01 2.83 4.05
C TYR A 62 0.53 3.38 5.36
N PHE A 63 1.28 2.58 6.12
CA PHE A 63 1.89 3.02 7.37
C PHE A 63 2.78 4.25 7.18
N LYS A 64 3.62 4.25 6.14
CA LYS A 64 4.49 5.38 5.84
C LYS A 64 3.68 6.64 5.55
N ARG A 65 2.66 6.55 4.70
CA ARG A 65 1.80 7.68 4.38
C ARG A 65 1.09 8.21 5.63
N ASP A 66 0.57 7.32 6.47
CA ASP A 66 -0.12 7.71 7.70
C ASP A 66 0.87 8.36 8.70
N ALA A 67 2.14 7.93 8.72
CA ALA A 67 3.20 8.55 9.50
C ALA A 67 3.59 9.95 8.96
N ASP A 68 3.72 10.09 7.64
CA ASP A 68 3.99 11.38 6.98
C ASP A 68 2.82 12.37 7.24
N GLU A 69 1.57 11.90 7.16
CA GLU A 69 0.38 12.69 7.49
C GLU A 69 0.37 13.13 8.96
N LEU A 70 0.76 12.24 9.88
CA LEU A 70 0.88 12.55 11.30
C LEU A 70 2.00 13.57 11.57
N GLU A 71 3.14 13.45 10.90
CA GLU A 71 4.26 14.38 11.02
C GLU A 71 3.83 15.79 10.60
N ILE A 72 3.20 15.92 9.42
CA ILE A 72 2.65 17.19 8.94
C ILE A 72 1.69 17.78 9.96
N TRP A 73 0.76 16.98 10.48
CA TRP A 73 -0.21 17.43 11.47
C TRP A 73 0.45 17.94 12.77
N ILE A 74 1.47 17.24 13.27
CA ILE A 74 2.22 17.67 14.46
C ILE A 74 2.93 18.99 14.19
N LEU A 75 3.58 19.14 13.04
CA LEU A 75 4.26 20.37 12.65
C LEU A 75 3.28 21.55 12.55
N GLU A 76 2.10 21.34 11.94
CA GLU A 76 1.03 22.34 11.87
C GLU A 76 0.56 22.77 13.28
N LYS A 77 0.37 21.82 14.20
CA LYS A 77 -0.02 22.13 15.59
C LYS A 77 1.08 22.86 16.35
N LEU A 78 2.34 22.49 16.15
CA LEU A 78 3.47 23.15 16.77
C LEU A 78 3.63 24.59 16.27
N GLN A 79 3.55 24.81 14.95
CA GLN A 79 3.57 26.14 14.36
C GLN A 79 2.42 26.99 14.89
N THR A 80 1.21 26.43 14.93
CA THR A 80 0.04 27.12 15.49
C THR A 80 0.27 27.52 16.95
N ALA A 81 0.81 26.62 17.77
CA ALA A 81 1.10 26.89 19.19
C ALA A 81 2.20 27.95 19.38
N GLN A 82 3.16 28.02 18.46
CA GLN A 82 4.22 29.04 18.46
C GLN A 82 3.72 30.41 17.97
N GLU A 83 2.86 30.44 16.96
CA GLU A 83 2.21 31.66 16.44
C GLU A 83 1.27 32.30 17.49
N GLU A 84 0.61 31.48 18.31
CA GLU A 84 -0.26 31.96 19.39
C GLU A 84 0.45 32.79 20.48
N SER A 85 1.78 32.67 20.59
CA SER A 85 2.54 33.40 21.61
C SER A 85 2.80 34.88 21.26
N PHE A 86 2.45 35.37 20.06
CA PHE A 86 2.80 36.74 19.68
C PHE A 86 1.67 37.46 18.91
N LYS A 87 0.83 38.16 19.68
CA LYS A 87 0.23 39.46 19.30
C LYS A 87 -0.74 39.45 18.11
N ASP A 88 -2.04 39.17 18.32
CA ASP A 88 -3.15 40.05 17.86
C ASP A 88 -4.55 39.41 18.02
N PRO A 89 -5.56 40.14 18.54
CA PRO A 89 -6.95 39.66 18.64
C PRO A 89 -7.65 39.47 17.29
N THR A 90 -7.12 40.04 16.21
CA THR A 90 -7.63 39.88 14.83
C THR A 90 -7.34 38.48 14.28
N ASN A 91 -6.22 37.88 14.70
CA ASN A 91 -5.82 36.53 14.28
C ASN A 91 -6.79 35.48 14.87
N LEU A 92 -7.36 35.74 16.05
CA LEU A 92 -8.35 34.87 16.68
C LEU A 92 -9.64 34.77 15.85
N GLN A 93 -10.15 35.88 15.29
CA GLN A 93 -11.36 35.83 14.46
C GLN A 93 -11.13 35.07 13.14
N VAL A 94 -9.99 35.31 12.48
CA VAL A 94 -9.60 34.58 11.27
C VAL A 94 -9.42 33.09 11.57
N ARG A 95 -8.85 32.75 12.74
CA ARG A 95 -8.70 31.37 13.18
C ARG A 95 -10.01 30.74 13.56
N ILE A 96 -10.92 31.41 14.26
CA ILE A 96 -12.27 30.91 14.54
C ILE A 96 -13.02 30.65 13.24
N ILE A 97 -12.92 31.54 12.25
CA ILE A 97 -13.53 31.33 10.93
C ILE A 97 -12.86 30.16 10.21
N HIS A 98 -11.52 30.08 10.20
CA HIS A 98 -10.78 28.96 9.61
C HIS A 98 -11.15 27.63 10.27
N PHE A 99 -11.19 27.58 11.60
CA PHE A 99 -11.65 26.43 12.35
C PHE A 99 -13.11 26.11 12.00
N LEU A 100 -14.05 27.05 12.07
CA LEU A 100 -15.48 26.78 11.81
C LEU A 100 -15.79 26.40 10.35
N VAL A 101 -15.00 26.88 9.38
CA VAL A 101 -15.13 26.51 7.96
C VAL A 101 -14.46 25.15 7.68
N GLN A 102 -13.38 24.83 8.37
CA GLN A 102 -12.72 23.52 8.32
C GLN A 102 -13.52 22.45 9.10
N TRP A 103 -14.24 22.84 10.16
CA TRP A 103 -14.92 21.98 11.13
C TRP A 103 -16.35 21.49 10.82
N PRO A 104 -16.73 21.33 9.54
CA PRO A 104 -17.70 20.30 9.16
C PRO A 104 -17.00 19.00 8.70
N ARG A 105 -15.66 18.97 8.67
CA ARG A 105 -14.86 17.88 8.10
C ARG A 105 -13.75 17.35 9.01
N VAL A 106 -13.52 18.01 10.14
CA VAL A 106 -12.60 17.49 11.16
C VAL A 106 -13.44 16.68 12.14
N ASP A 107 -13.81 15.50 11.69
CA ASP A 107 -14.12 14.42 12.61
C ASP A 107 -12.90 14.32 13.54
N ILE A 108 -13.11 14.49 14.85
CA ILE A 108 -12.16 14.01 15.87
C ILE A 108 -12.24 12.48 15.79
N GLU A 109 -11.72 11.91 14.71
CA GLU A 109 -11.66 10.49 14.48
C GLU A 109 -10.19 10.10 14.43
N PHE A 110 -9.81 9.36 15.47
CA PHE A 110 -8.60 8.54 15.50
C PHE A 110 -8.41 7.85 14.15
N PRO A 111 -7.17 7.81 13.61
CA PRO A 111 -6.92 7.21 12.30
C PRO A 111 -7.28 5.71 12.34
N GLY A 112 -8.34 5.35 11.58
CA GLY A 112 -8.83 3.97 11.52
C GLY A 112 -10.16 3.74 10.78
N ARG A 113 -10.99 4.75 10.50
CA ARG A 113 -12.24 4.55 9.74
C ARG A 113 -12.07 4.82 8.24
N SER A 114 -12.23 3.74 7.46
CA SER A 114 -12.21 3.76 6.00
C SER A 114 -13.45 4.46 5.44
N ARG A 115 -13.27 5.28 4.40
CA ARG A 115 -14.26 6.10 3.68
C ARG A 115 -15.50 5.37 3.08
N ARG A 116 -15.76 4.10 3.42
CA ARG A 116 -16.74 3.26 2.71
C ARG A 116 -18.15 3.20 3.30
N ASP A 117 -18.40 3.73 4.50
CA ASP A 117 -19.71 3.65 5.16
C ASP A 117 -20.42 5.03 5.23
N ARG A 118 -20.53 5.72 4.09
CA ARG A 118 -21.42 6.90 3.94
C ARG A 118 -22.72 6.54 3.21
N GLY A 119 -23.36 5.46 3.66
CA GLY A 119 -24.76 5.21 3.41
C GLY A 119 -25.54 5.58 4.66
N GLU A 120 -26.49 6.50 4.50
CA GLU A 120 -27.63 6.75 5.41
C GLU A 120 -27.26 7.32 6.78
N TYR A 121 -27.52 8.62 7.01
CA TYR A 121 -28.28 9.16 8.17
C TYR A 121 -28.64 10.62 7.83
N GLU A 122 -29.64 10.82 6.97
CA GLU A 122 -30.39 12.07 7.00
C GLU A 122 -31.12 12.12 8.35
N VAL A 123 -30.71 13.01 9.25
CA VAL A 123 -31.51 13.36 10.41
C VAL A 123 -31.43 14.86 10.66
N ASN A 124 -32.39 15.56 10.03
CA ASN A 124 -33.13 16.71 10.53
C ASN A 124 -32.53 17.45 11.73
N ALA A 125 -31.92 18.61 11.48
CA ALA A 125 -31.92 19.72 12.44
C ALA A 125 -32.98 20.72 11.98
N VAL A 126 -34.18 20.55 12.54
CA VAL A 126 -35.34 21.41 12.41
C VAL A 126 -35.25 22.47 13.50
N TYR A 127 -35.38 23.75 13.09
CA TYR A 127 -35.44 25.02 13.86
C TYR A 127 -34.19 25.51 14.60
#